data_AF-A0A9P4XNQ1-F1
#
_entry.id   AF-A0A9P4XNQ1-F1
#
_cell.length_a   1.000
_cell.length_b   1.000
_cell.length_c   1.000
_cell.angle_alpha   90.00
_cell.angle_beta   90.00
_cell.angle_gamma   90.00
#
_symmetry.space_group_name_H-M   'P 1'
#
loop_
_entity.id
_entity.type
_entity.pdbx_description
1 polymer ?
#
loop_
_entity_poly.entity_id
_entity_poly.type
_entity_poly.pdbx_seq_one_letter_code
_entity_poly.pdbx_strand_id
1 'polypeptide(L)'
;MNQFKELIRERTPSPTPAPAPMLLGPWQPPTQAQGTPLPWYPPAYTQQYPYYMYPPYMYPPQQPLVRHPQPSVQVQPAVSPNSAWLQEVLHIPYSDDKDLKQVSNEKHVISLRHRVRAGQVMSTSEFRDWASKAESKELLVEGNFGYDNCHYISALSLLCATLTRSFRIRERYISTVFFCGCHGKDDQDDDDEDIGGVAIMKSLILQLLKQHHPFDLTGLEKDIKLDSLKAGDIDQLCGLFVWLVRRLPRDLILVCIIDGAVHFEIDAFEDGLQKVIKCLLSLSKDNTVPIPVKVLVTSPIQTEMTGNLFREKGDEDDSRFISLESFPEINYLSAAIESDREMNEQLDAYEGNDE
;
A
#
# COMPACT_ATOMS: atom_id res chain seq x y z
N MET A 1 20.25 -16.37 9.22
CA MET A 1 19.71 -17.71 9.54
C MET A 1 19.71 -18.10 11.04
N ASN A 2 20.73 -17.77 11.86
CA ASN A 2 20.74 -18.14 13.30
C ASN A 2 20.08 -17.13 14.26
N GLN A 3 19.96 -15.84 13.90
CA GLN A 3 19.34 -14.85 14.78
C GLN A 3 17.80 -14.91 14.82
N PHE A 4 17.16 -15.43 13.77
CA PHE A 4 15.70 -15.63 13.74
C PHE A 4 15.23 -16.80 14.62
N LYS A 5 16.11 -17.78 14.88
CA LYS A 5 15.83 -18.92 15.77
C LYS A 5 15.94 -18.56 17.25
N GLU A 6 16.79 -17.60 17.60
CA GLU A 6 16.96 -17.14 19.00
C GLU A 6 15.78 -16.28 19.47
N LEU A 7 15.11 -15.53 18.57
CA LEU A 7 13.97 -14.67 18.93
C LEU A 7 12.69 -15.45 19.30
N ILE A 8 12.59 -16.74 18.94
CA ILE A 8 11.39 -17.57 19.17
C ILE A 8 11.53 -18.45 20.43
N ARG A 9 12.73 -18.58 21.00
CA ARG A 9 12.94 -19.42 22.21
C ARG A 9 12.48 -18.75 23.51
N GLU A 10 12.20 -17.45 23.52
CA GLU A 10 11.77 -16.71 24.73
C GLU A 10 10.25 -16.62 24.94
N ARG A 11 9.41 -17.21 24.07
CA ARG A 11 7.94 -17.05 24.15
C ARG A 11 7.15 -18.35 24.35
N THR A 12 7.55 -19.19 25.30
CA THR A 12 6.65 -20.19 25.90
C THR A 12 6.25 -19.79 27.32
N PRO A 13 4.97 -19.48 27.60
CA PRO A 13 4.53 -19.20 28.96
C PRO A 13 4.35 -20.50 29.76
N SER A 14 4.94 -20.54 30.95
CA SER A 14 4.68 -21.53 32.00
C SER A 14 3.25 -21.40 32.55
N PRO A 15 2.64 -22.49 33.06
CA PRO A 15 1.24 -22.48 33.48
C PRO A 15 1.02 -21.68 34.78
N THR A 16 0.02 -20.80 34.75
CA THR A 16 -0.41 -19.94 35.86
C THR A 16 -1.19 -20.73 36.93
N PRO A 17 -0.93 -20.53 38.24
CA PRO A 17 -1.76 -21.10 39.29
C PRO A 17 -3.04 -20.28 39.56
N ALA A 18 -4.07 -20.96 40.07
CA ALA A 18 -5.43 -20.49 40.32
C ALA A 18 -5.54 -19.32 41.34
N PRO A 19 -6.63 -18.50 41.30
CA PRO A 19 -6.74 -17.28 42.09
C PRO A 19 -7.21 -17.53 43.53
N ALA A 20 -6.63 -16.78 44.47
CA ALA A 20 -7.07 -16.66 45.87
C ALA A 20 -7.97 -15.41 46.06
N PRO A 21 -8.86 -15.38 47.07
CA PRO A 21 -9.95 -14.41 47.14
C PRO A 21 -9.52 -13.02 47.64
N MET A 22 -10.20 -12.00 47.13
CA MET A 22 -9.98 -10.59 47.45
C MET A 22 -10.48 -10.21 48.85
N LEU A 23 -9.61 -9.58 49.65
CA LEU A 23 -9.96 -8.83 50.85
C LEU A 23 -9.88 -7.32 50.54
N LEU A 24 -10.99 -6.62 50.74
CA LEU A 24 -11.13 -5.16 50.64
C LEU A 24 -10.41 -4.48 51.82
N GLY A 25 -9.44 -3.61 51.52
CA GLY A 25 -8.80 -2.67 52.45
C GLY A 25 -9.11 -1.21 52.10
N PRO A 26 -9.11 -0.29 53.08
CA PRO A 26 -9.77 1.02 52.95
C PRO A 26 -8.94 2.09 52.22
N TRP A 27 -9.67 2.95 51.52
CA TRP A 27 -9.23 4.15 50.80
C TRP A 27 -8.60 5.22 51.71
N GLN A 28 -7.48 5.82 51.27
CA GLN A 28 -6.91 7.06 51.82
C GLN A 28 -6.61 8.07 50.68
N PRO A 29 -6.89 9.37 50.87
CA PRO A 29 -6.71 10.39 49.84
C PRO A 29 -5.27 10.96 49.79
N PRO A 30 -4.81 11.43 48.61
CA PRO A 30 -3.45 11.94 48.43
C PRO A 30 -3.26 13.40 48.89
N THR A 31 -2.08 13.62 49.45
CA THR A 31 -1.53 14.88 49.98
C THR A 31 -1.09 15.86 48.89
N GLN A 32 -1.17 17.14 49.25
CA GLN A 32 -0.79 18.32 48.48
C GLN A 32 0.71 18.40 48.17
N ALA A 33 1.05 18.87 46.96
CA ALA A 33 2.34 19.48 46.63
C ALA A 33 2.12 20.77 45.82
N GLN A 34 3.01 21.73 46.04
CA GLN A 34 2.83 23.17 45.84
C GLN A 34 3.19 23.65 44.42
N GLY A 35 2.39 24.60 43.90
CA GLY A 35 2.83 25.93 43.43
C GLY A 35 3.71 26.07 42.18
N THR A 36 3.15 26.71 41.13
CA THR A 36 3.71 27.90 40.47
C THR A 36 2.64 28.59 39.58
N PRO A 37 2.60 29.94 39.46
CA PRO A 37 1.47 30.66 38.87
C PRO A 37 1.67 31.03 37.39
N LEU A 38 0.54 31.07 36.66
CA LEU A 38 0.41 31.53 35.28
C LEU A 38 0.52 33.07 35.14
N PRO A 39 0.93 33.60 33.97
CA PRO A 39 1.02 35.04 33.74
C PRO A 39 -0.34 35.70 33.45
N TRP A 40 -0.39 36.95 33.90
CA TRP A 40 -1.51 37.89 33.91
C TRP A 40 -1.97 38.38 32.53
N TYR A 41 -3.28 38.48 32.32
CA TYR A 41 -3.91 39.38 31.34
C TYR A 41 -4.14 40.77 31.98
N PRO A 42 -3.75 41.89 31.35
CA PRO A 42 -4.21 43.20 31.79
C PRO A 42 -5.57 43.59 31.17
N PRO A 43 -6.46 44.28 31.92
CA PRO A 43 -7.79 44.68 31.47
C PRO A 43 -7.77 45.96 30.62
N ALA A 44 -8.88 46.15 29.90
CA ALA A 44 -9.17 47.27 29.02
C ALA A 44 -9.14 48.62 29.77
N TYR A 45 -8.34 49.56 29.26
CA TYR A 45 -8.42 50.98 29.59
C TYR A 45 -8.88 51.77 28.37
N THR A 46 -10.08 52.32 28.47
CA THR A 46 -10.56 53.42 27.62
C THR A 46 -9.79 54.69 27.96
N GLN A 47 -8.96 55.18 27.04
CA GLN A 47 -8.43 56.54 27.10
C GLN A 47 -9.05 57.40 25.99
N GLN A 48 -9.84 58.38 26.43
CA GLN A 48 -10.23 59.54 25.65
C GLN A 48 -9.00 60.44 25.43
N TYR A 49 -8.64 60.69 24.17
CA TYR A 49 -7.65 61.70 23.82
C TYR A 49 -8.34 63.01 23.43
N PRO A 50 -7.94 64.17 24.00
CA PRO A 50 -8.38 65.47 23.52
C PRO A 50 -7.63 65.88 22.24
N TYR A 51 -8.38 66.47 21.31
CA TYR A 51 -7.91 67.10 20.08
C TYR A 51 -6.87 68.20 20.38
N TYR A 52 -5.67 68.06 19.85
CA TYR A 52 -4.73 69.17 19.67
C TYR A 52 -4.53 69.45 18.18
N MET A 53 -5.10 70.57 17.73
CA MET A 53 -4.78 71.21 16.45
C MET A 53 -3.31 71.66 16.45
N TYR A 54 -2.54 71.25 15.44
CA TYR A 54 -1.29 71.90 15.07
C TYR A 54 -1.42 72.57 13.68
N PRO A 55 -0.82 73.76 13.48
CA PRO A 55 -1.02 74.62 12.31
C PRO A 55 -0.21 74.16 11.08
N PRO A 56 -0.59 74.61 9.86
CA PRO A 56 -0.06 74.08 8.60
C PRO A 56 1.11 74.93 8.09
N TYR A 57 2.36 74.45 8.17
CA TYR A 57 3.44 75.03 7.38
C TYR A 57 4.48 74.01 6.91
N MET A 58 4.71 74.07 5.58
CA MET A 58 5.92 73.70 4.82
C MET A 58 6.22 72.21 4.56
N TYR A 59 5.73 71.70 3.44
CA TYR A 59 6.40 70.64 2.67
C TYR A 59 7.30 71.28 1.58
N PRO A 60 8.55 70.81 1.40
CA PRO A 60 9.35 71.18 0.23
C PRO A 60 8.84 70.48 -1.05
N PRO A 61 9.07 71.05 -2.25
CA PRO A 61 8.53 70.51 -3.50
C PRO A 61 9.18 69.17 -3.87
N GLN A 62 8.35 68.18 -4.18
CA GLN A 62 8.80 66.88 -4.69
C GLN A 62 9.32 67.02 -6.13
N GLN A 63 10.53 66.50 -6.38
CA GLN A 63 11.02 66.29 -7.75
C GLN A 63 10.27 65.12 -8.40
N PRO A 64 9.97 65.17 -9.71
CA PRO A 64 9.30 64.07 -10.39
C PRO A 64 10.22 62.85 -10.47
N LEU A 65 9.78 61.74 -9.87
CA LEU A 65 10.37 60.41 -10.00
C LEU A 65 10.29 59.97 -11.47
N VAL A 66 11.44 59.95 -12.14
CA VAL A 66 11.61 59.30 -13.45
C VAL A 66 11.41 57.80 -13.25
N ARG A 67 10.28 57.24 -13.73
CA ARG A 67 10.09 55.78 -13.78
C ARG A 67 11.04 55.21 -14.83
N HIS A 68 12.09 54.53 -14.39
CA HIS A 68 12.79 53.56 -15.23
C HIS A 68 11.86 52.36 -15.45
N PRO A 69 11.70 51.85 -16.68
CA PRO A 69 11.02 50.58 -16.89
C PRO A 69 11.80 49.48 -16.17
N GLN A 70 11.18 48.81 -15.20
CA GLN A 70 11.74 47.58 -14.65
C GLN A 70 11.86 46.56 -15.80
N PRO A 71 12.96 45.79 -15.86
CA PRO A 71 12.99 44.61 -16.73
C PRO A 71 11.83 43.72 -16.33
N SER A 72 10.97 43.39 -17.30
CA SER A 72 9.92 42.42 -17.13
C SER A 72 10.55 41.12 -16.64
N VAL A 73 10.30 40.77 -15.37
CA VAL A 73 10.56 39.44 -14.86
C VAL A 73 9.73 38.50 -15.72
N GLN A 74 10.38 37.78 -16.64
CA GLN A 74 9.75 36.69 -17.34
C GLN A 74 9.41 35.65 -16.27
N VAL A 75 8.17 35.65 -15.80
CA VAL A 75 7.60 34.55 -15.04
C VAL A 75 7.66 33.37 -15.99
N GLN A 76 8.61 32.46 -15.76
CA GLN A 76 8.62 31.19 -16.47
C GLN A 76 7.23 30.56 -16.28
N PRO A 77 6.58 30.08 -17.35
CA PRO A 77 5.28 29.44 -17.21
C PRO A 77 5.45 28.29 -16.22
N ALA A 78 4.69 28.33 -15.13
CA ALA A 78 4.65 27.26 -14.15
C ALA A 78 4.42 25.95 -14.91
N VAL A 79 5.39 25.03 -14.84
CA VAL A 79 5.28 23.71 -15.45
C VAL A 79 4.00 23.09 -14.90
N SER A 80 3.02 22.86 -15.77
CA SER A 80 1.80 22.17 -15.38
C SER A 80 2.21 20.79 -14.84
N PRO A 81 1.81 20.42 -13.61
CA PRO A 81 2.19 19.13 -13.05
C PRO A 81 1.67 18.04 -13.99
N ASN A 82 2.58 17.19 -14.46
CA ASN A 82 2.28 16.04 -15.31
C ASN A 82 2.82 14.77 -14.65
N SER A 83 2.56 13.60 -15.23
CA SER A 83 2.99 12.32 -14.65
C SER A 83 4.51 12.24 -14.43
N ALA A 84 5.33 12.86 -15.29
CA ALA A 84 6.78 12.88 -15.15
C ALA A 84 7.24 13.72 -13.93
N TRP A 85 6.59 14.86 -13.70
CA TRP A 85 6.82 15.67 -12.50
C TRP A 85 6.48 14.88 -11.22
N LEU A 86 5.36 14.16 -11.21
CA LEU A 86 4.96 13.38 -10.03
C LEU A 86 5.94 12.21 -9.76
N GLN A 87 6.47 11.59 -10.80
CA GLN A 87 7.53 10.57 -10.68
C GLN A 87 8.80 11.15 -10.05
N GLU A 88 9.21 12.35 -10.44
CA GLU A 88 10.37 13.04 -9.87
C GLU A 88 10.14 13.39 -8.39
N VAL A 89 8.95 13.88 -8.04
CA VAL A 89 8.59 14.22 -6.65
C VAL A 89 8.63 13.01 -5.72
N LEU A 90 8.26 11.83 -6.22
CA LEU A 90 8.21 10.62 -5.40
C LEU A 90 9.58 9.93 -5.26
N HIS A 91 10.62 10.41 -5.96
CA HIS A 91 11.99 9.84 -5.98
C HIS A 91 11.98 8.31 -6.15
N ILE A 92 11.40 7.79 -7.23
CA ILE A 92 11.13 6.35 -7.36
C ILE A 92 12.11 5.65 -8.32
N PRO A 93 13.07 4.84 -7.84
CA PRO A 93 13.84 3.91 -8.68
C PRO A 93 13.15 2.54 -8.90
N TYR A 94 11.92 2.37 -8.40
CA TYR A 94 11.17 1.12 -8.47
C TYR A 94 10.70 0.75 -9.89
N SER A 95 10.81 -0.53 -10.24
CA SER A 95 10.25 -1.10 -11.47
C SER A 95 9.69 -2.49 -11.20
N ASP A 96 8.37 -2.63 -11.31
CA ASP A 96 7.65 -3.90 -11.18
C ASP A 96 8.08 -4.96 -12.20
N ASP A 97 8.65 -4.53 -13.34
CA ASP A 97 9.23 -5.43 -14.34
C ASP A 97 10.42 -6.24 -13.78
N LYS A 98 11.20 -5.64 -12.85
CA LYS A 98 12.29 -6.35 -12.16
C LYS A 98 11.73 -7.45 -11.25
N ASP A 99 10.76 -7.12 -10.41
CA ASP A 99 10.13 -8.08 -9.51
C ASP A 99 9.46 -9.22 -10.28
N LEU A 100 8.69 -8.89 -11.32
CA LEU A 100 8.04 -9.87 -12.19
C LEU A 100 9.05 -10.83 -12.84
N LYS A 101 10.23 -10.33 -13.23
CA LYS A 101 11.33 -11.14 -13.77
C LYS A 101 11.97 -12.00 -12.69
N GLN A 102 12.27 -11.46 -11.52
CA GLN A 102 12.81 -12.20 -10.39
C GLN A 102 11.90 -13.36 -9.99
N VAL A 103 10.61 -13.08 -9.78
CA VAL A 103 9.60 -14.10 -9.46
C VAL A 103 9.56 -15.21 -10.51
N SER A 104 9.68 -14.85 -11.80
CA SER A 104 9.67 -15.84 -12.87
C SER A 104 10.93 -16.70 -12.91
N ASN A 105 12.08 -16.12 -12.56
CA ASN A 105 13.34 -16.85 -12.48
C ASN A 105 13.33 -17.88 -11.35
N GLU A 106 12.64 -17.60 -10.23
CA GLU A 106 12.52 -18.51 -9.08
C GLU A 106 11.61 -19.73 -9.33
N LYS A 107 10.91 -19.80 -10.47
CA LYS A 107 9.95 -20.88 -10.79
C LYS A 107 10.52 -22.29 -10.59
N HIS A 108 11.79 -22.49 -10.93
CA HIS A 108 12.45 -23.80 -10.88
C HIS A 108 12.89 -24.21 -9.47
N VAL A 109 13.06 -23.24 -8.56
CA VAL A 109 13.41 -23.47 -7.16
C VAL A 109 12.15 -23.85 -6.36
N ILE A 110 10.99 -23.36 -6.77
CA ILE A 110 9.71 -23.64 -6.12
C ILE A 110 9.24 -25.07 -6.44
N SER A 111 9.00 -25.86 -5.39
CA SER A 111 8.56 -27.25 -5.51
C SER A 111 7.29 -27.39 -6.37
N LEU A 112 7.24 -28.44 -7.20
CA LEU A 112 6.07 -28.71 -8.05
C LEU A 112 4.79 -28.88 -7.23
N ARG A 113 4.90 -29.50 -6.05
CA ARG A 113 3.81 -29.62 -5.06
C ARG A 113 3.20 -28.27 -4.71
N HIS A 114 4.03 -27.27 -4.40
CA HIS A 114 3.53 -25.93 -4.08
C HIS A 114 2.94 -25.24 -5.31
N ARG A 115 3.56 -25.40 -6.49
CA ARG A 115 3.04 -24.82 -7.75
C ARG A 115 1.65 -25.34 -8.10
N VAL A 116 1.44 -26.65 -8.03
CA VAL A 116 0.13 -27.28 -8.28
C VAL A 116 -0.89 -26.78 -7.25
N ARG A 117 -0.54 -26.75 -5.96
CA ARG A 117 -1.46 -26.30 -4.90
C ARG A 117 -1.86 -24.82 -5.06
N ALA A 118 -0.92 -23.95 -5.44
CA ALA A 118 -1.23 -22.57 -5.78
C ALA A 118 -2.14 -22.47 -7.01
N GLY A 119 -1.94 -23.31 -8.02
CA GLY A 119 -2.80 -23.37 -9.21
C GLY A 119 -4.27 -23.70 -8.90
N GLN A 120 -4.53 -24.53 -7.88
CA GLN A 120 -5.90 -24.88 -7.46
C GLN A 120 -6.73 -23.68 -7.00
N VAL A 121 -6.10 -22.57 -6.59
CA VAL A 121 -6.79 -21.32 -6.25
C VAL A 121 -7.68 -20.86 -7.40
N MET A 122 -7.24 -21.03 -8.66
CA MET A 122 -8.02 -20.63 -9.83
C MET A 122 -9.31 -21.43 -10.01
N SER A 123 -9.39 -22.62 -9.39
CA SER A 123 -10.53 -23.52 -9.45
C SER A 123 -11.54 -23.31 -8.32
N THR A 124 -11.32 -22.36 -7.40
CA THR A 124 -12.30 -22.09 -6.33
C THR A 124 -13.41 -21.13 -6.77
N SER A 125 -14.53 -21.14 -6.07
CA SER A 125 -15.65 -20.21 -6.29
C SER A 125 -15.25 -18.78 -5.99
N GLU A 126 -14.54 -18.58 -4.88
CA GLU A 126 -14.12 -17.30 -4.33
C GLU A 126 -13.20 -16.59 -5.33
N PHE A 127 -12.22 -17.31 -5.88
CA PHE A 127 -11.33 -16.75 -6.90
C PHE A 127 -12.06 -16.43 -8.19
N ARG A 128 -12.93 -17.34 -8.68
CA ARG A 128 -13.71 -17.07 -9.90
C ARG A 128 -14.59 -15.83 -9.72
N ASP A 129 -15.30 -15.74 -8.61
CA ASP A 129 -16.14 -14.60 -8.27
C ASP A 129 -15.34 -13.31 -8.21
N TRP A 130 -14.21 -13.33 -7.52
CA TRP A 130 -13.28 -12.21 -7.46
C TRP A 130 -12.79 -11.78 -8.85
N ALA A 131 -12.39 -12.74 -9.70
CA ALA A 131 -11.79 -12.45 -11.00
C ALA A 131 -12.82 -12.02 -12.07
N SER A 132 -14.01 -12.64 -12.11
CA SER A 132 -14.95 -12.51 -13.22
C SER A 132 -16.10 -11.54 -12.99
N LYS A 133 -16.55 -11.32 -11.74
CA LYS A 133 -17.65 -10.38 -11.48
C LYS A 133 -17.22 -8.96 -11.84
N ALA A 134 -18.13 -8.17 -12.42
CA ALA A 134 -17.82 -6.79 -12.81
C ALA A 134 -17.71 -5.83 -11.62
N GLU A 135 -18.10 -6.27 -10.41
CA GLU A 135 -18.09 -5.47 -9.19
C GLU A 135 -16.71 -5.47 -8.52
N SER A 136 -16.51 -4.48 -7.65
CA SER A 136 -15.39 -4.44 -6.72
C SER A 136 -15.44 -5.66 -5.79
N LYS A 137 -14.28 -6.30 -5.60
CA LYS A 137 -14.14 -7.50 -4.78
C LYS A 137 -12.76 -7.60 -4.18
N GLU A 138 -12.70 -8.10 -2.96
CA GLU A 138 -11.48 -8.32 -2.21
C GLU A 138 -11.28 -9.82 -1.95
N LEU A 139 -10.04 -10.28 -2.02
CA LEU A 139 -9.69 -11.66 -1.77
C LEU A 139 -8.35 -11.75 -1.05
N LEU A 140 -8.31 -12.51 0.04
CA LEU A 140 -7.10 -12.93 0.71
C LEU A 140 -6.86 -14.41 0.43
N VAL A 141 -5.65 -14.75 -0.04
CA VAL A 141 -5.22 -16.14 -0.27
C VAL A 141 -4.03 -16.46 0.61
N GLU A 142 -4.21 -17.41 1.52
CA GLU A 142 -3.18 -17.85 2.45
C GLU A 142 -2.69 -19.25 2.11
N GLY A 143 -1.39 -19.37 1.90
CA GLY A 143 -0.70 -20.61 1.68
C GLY A 143 -0.56 -21.46 2.95
N ASN A 144 -0.04 -22.66 2.76
CA ASN A 144 0.45 -23.51 3.85
C ASN A 144 1.74 -24.21 3.39
N PHE A 145 2.72 -23.41 2.93
CA PHE A 145 3.96 -23.93 2.34
C PHE A 145 5.05 -24.24 3.38
N GLY A 146 4.78 -23.92 4.66
CA GLY A 146 5.71 -24.10 5.77
C GLY A 146 6.87 -23.08 5.78
N TYR A 147 7.43 -22.83 6.97
CA TYR A 147 8.52 -21.86 7.15
C TYR A 147 9.88 -22.38 6.67
N ASP A 148 10.12 -23.70 6.75
CA ASP A 148 11.44 -24.31 6.48
C ASP A 148 11.84 -24.33 5.00
N ASN A 149 10.90 -24.05 4.09
CA ASN A 149 11.12 -23.91 2.64
C ASN A 149 10.58 -22.56 2.11
N CYS A 150 10.32 -21.59 3.00
CA CYS A 150 9.78 -20.30 2.63
C CYS A 150 10.91 -19.43 2.05
N HIS A 151 11.21 -19.66 0.77
CA HIS A 151 11.84 -18.63 -0.04
C HIS A 151 10.94 -17.39 -0.01
N TYR A 152 11.54 -16.21 -0.01
CA TYR A 152 10.80 -14.95 -0.08
C TYR A 152 9.82 -14.92 -1.26
N ILE A 153 10.14 -15.65 -2.34
CA ILE A 153 9.24 -15.88 -3.47
C ILE A 153 8.55 -17.24 -3.34
N SER A 154 7.23 -17.25 -3.42
CA SER A 154 6.39 -18.44 -3.22
C SER A 154 5.68 -18.89 -4.49
N ALA A 155 5.00 -20.04 -4.43
CA ALA A 155 4.12 -20.47 -5.51
C ALA A 155 2.93 -19.51 -5.75
N LEU A 156 2.47 -18.79 -4.71
CA LEU A 156 1.46 -17.73 -4.87
C LEU A 156 2.06 -16.51 -5.59
N SER A 157 3.35 -16.22 -5.40
CA SER A 157 4.04 -15.18 -6.16
C SER A 157 4.03 -15.47 -7.66
N LEU A 158 4.27 -16.72 -8.06
CA LEU A 158 4.14 -17.14 -9.46
C LEU A 158 2.71 -16.96 -10.00
N LEU A 159 1.70 -17.30 -9.19
CA LEU A 159 0.30 -17.08 -9.54
C LEU A 159 0.02 -15.59 -9.74
N CYS A 160 0.40 -14.74 -8.78
CA CYS A 160 0.26 -13.30 -8.85
C CYS A 160 0.94 -12.71 -10.09
N ALA A 161 2.18 -13.11 -10.39
CA ALA A 161 2.89 -12.67 -11.60
C ALA A 161 2.18 -13.08 -12.90
N THR A 162 1.59 -14.28 -12.93
CA THR A 162 0.80 -14.77 -14.08
C THR A 162 -0.50 -13.97 -14.24
N LEU A 163 -1.19 -13.69 -13.12
CA LEU A 163 -2.41 -12.89 -13.11
C LEU A 163 -2.15 -11.45 -13.57
N THR A 164 -1.11 -10.80 -13.03
CA THR A 164 -0.72 -9.44 -13.42
C THR A 164 -0.49 -9.35 -14.93
N ARG A 165 0.28 -10.28 -15.51
CA ARG A 165 0.50 -10.32 -16.97
C ARG A 165 -0.80 -10.52 -17.74
N SER A 166 -1.64 -11.45 -17.29
CA SER A 166 -2.92 -11.75 -17.95
C SER A 166 -3.89 -10.57 -17.94
N PHE A 167 -3.93 -9.80 -16.85
CA PHE A 167 -4.75 -8.59 -16.78
C PHE A 167 -4.17 -7.47 -17.66
N ARG A 168 -2.86 -7.25 -17.67
CA ARG A 168 -2.23 -6.19 -18.47
C ARG A 168 -2.37 -6.34 -19.98
N ILE A 169 -2.62 -7.56 -20.47
CA ILE A 169 -2.90 -7.80 -21.90
C ILE A 169 -4.28 -7.22 -22.30
N ARG A 170 -5.19 -7.02 -21.33
CA ARG A 170 -6.57 -6.60 -21.59
C ARG A 170 -6.69 -5.09 -21.39
N GLU A 171 -7.09 -4.37 -22.44
CA GLU A 171 -7.21 -2.90 -22.44
C GLU A 171 -8.09 -2.32 -21.31
N ARG A 172 -9.10 -3.08 -20.85
CA ARG A 172 -10.01 -2.65 -19.77
C ARG A 172 -9.40 -2.76 -18.37
N TYR A 173 -8.21 -3.32 -18.22
CA TYR A 173 -7.61 -3.58 -16.91
C TYR A 173 -6.36 -2.74 -16.70
N ILE A 174 -6.30 -2.08 -15.55
CA ILE A 174 -5.05 -1.59 -14.98
C ILE A 174 -4.69 -2.57 -13.86
N SER A 175 -3.51 -3.19 -13.93
CA SER A 175 -3.07 -4.16 -12.92
C SER A 175 -1.76 -3.74 -12.29
N THR A 176 -1.83 -3.45 -10.99
CA THR A 176 -0.69 -3.12 -10.14
C THR A 176 -0.33 -4.32 -9.27
N VAL A 177 0.96 -4.52 -9.03
CA VAL A 177 1.45 -5.63 -8.19
C VAL A 177 2.64 -5.18 -7.35
N PHE A 178 2.72 -5.64 -6.11
CA PHE A 178 3.91 -5.52 -5.28
C PHE A 178 4.25 -6.87 -4.66
N PHE A 179 5.49 -7.32 -4.81
CA PHE A 179 5.97 -8.58 -4.25
C PHE A 179 6.80 -8.30 -3.00
N CYS A 180 6.21 -8.36 -1.80
CA CYS A 180 6.92 -8.04 -0.56
C CYS A 180 8.18 -8.89 -0.37
N GLY A 181 8.19 -10.13 -0.87
CA GLY A 181 9.35 -11.00 -0.85
C GLY A 181 10.51 -10.57 -1.76
N CYS A 182 10.29 -9.70 -2.74
CA CYS A 182 11.37 -9.11 -3.54
C CYS A 182 12.13 -8.00 -2.78
N HIS A 183 11.60 -7.52 -1.65
CA HIS A 183 12.06 -6.30 -0.97
C HIS A 183 12.43 -6.58 0.49
N GLY A 184 13.26 -7.61 0.71
CA GLY A 184 13.71 -8.04 2.03
C GLY A 184 15.07 -7.46 2.43
N LYS A 185 15.34 -7.40 3.75
CA LYS A 185 16.56 -6.82 4.35
C LYS A 185 17.90 -7.44 3.93
N ASP A 186 17.90 -8.53 3.16
CA ASP A 186 19.14 -9.20 2.76
C ASP A 186 19.80 -8.54 1.53
N ASP A 187 19.10 -7.63 0.84
CA ASP A 187 19.67 -6.79 -0.20
C ASP A 187 20.45 -5.63 0.46
N GLN A 188 21.72 -5.89 0.77
CA GLN A 188 22.69 -5.02 1.45
C GLN A 188 23.10 -3.74 0.67
N ASP A 189 22.35 -3.35 -0.35
CA ASP A 189 22.62 -2.12 -1.09
C ASP A 189 21.82 -0.96 -0.46
N ASP A 190 22.35 -0.49 0.68
CA ASP A 190 22.23 0.77 1.46
C ASP A 190 21.16 1.87 1.18
N ASP A 191 20.10 1.64 0.42
CA ASP A 191 18.97 2.57 0.32
C ASP A 191 17.68 1.87 0.77
N ASP A 192 17.26 2.11 2.02
CA ASP A 192 16.02 1.63 2.67
C ASP A 192 14.71 2.08 1.93
N GLU A 193 14.79 2.53 0.67
CA GLU A 193 13.71 3.23 -0.04
C GLU A 193 12.61 2.32 -0.59
N ASP A 194 12.89 1.02 -0.76
CA ASP A 194 11.99 0.06 -1.43
C ASP A 194 11.29 -0.93 -0.46
N ILE A 195 11.26 -0.65 0.85
CA ILE A 195 10.62 -1.54 1.86
C ILE A 195 9.37 -0.95 2.52
N GLY A 196 8.48 -1.83 2.98
CA GLY A 196 7.32 -1.47 3.81
C GLY A 196 6.16 -0.80 3.05
N GLY A 197 5.20 -0.26 3.80
CA GLY A 197 3.97 0.34 3.24
C GLY A 197 4.23 1.52 2.29
N VAL A 198 5.26 2.32 2.56
CA VAL A 198 5.65 3.47 1.73
C VAL A 198 6.06 3.01 0.33
N ALA A 199 6.91 1.99 0.24
CA ALA A 199 7.34 1.40 -1.02
C ALA A 199 6.17 0.78 -1.79
N ILE A 200 5.27 0.06 -1.10
CA ILE A 200 4.06 -0.48 -1.72
C ILE A 200 3.27 0.65 -2.39
N MET A 201 2.91 1.72 -1.67
CA MET A 201 2.09 2.78 -2.26
C MET A 201 2.78 3.52 -3.39
N LYS A 202 4.07 3.86 -3.24
CA LYS A 202 4.85 4.49 -4.31
C LYS A 202 4.84 3.62 -5.58
N SER A 203 5.05 2.31 -5.42
CA SER A 203 5.00 1.33 -6.51
C SER A 203 3.62 1.27 -7.18
N LEU A 204 2.53 1.16 -6.42
CA LEU A 204 1.18 1.10 -6.99
C LEU A 204 0.83 2.39 -7.75
N ILE A 205 1.20 3.55 -7.22
CA ILE A 205 1.03 4.86 -7.88
C ILE A 205 1.83 4.89 -9.19
N LEU A 206 3.10 4.46 -9.18
CA LEU A 206 3.93 4.46 -10.38
C LEU A 206 3.35 3.56 -11.48
N GLN A 207 2.94 2.34 -11.11
CA GLN A 207 2.35 1.40 -12.05
C GLN A 207 1.03 1.93 -12.64
N LEU A 208 0.23 2.64 -11.83
CA LEU A 208 -0.98 3.32 -12.28
C LEU A 208 -0.66 4.42 -13.31
N LEU A 209 0.32 5.29 -13.01
CA LEU A 209 0.75 6.37 -13.91
C LEU A 209 1.38 5.84 -15.21
N LYS A 210 2.05 4.69 -15.17
CA LYS A 210 2.68 4.04 -16.33
C LYS A 210 1.64 3.41 -17.27
N GLN A 211 0.61 2.78 -16.69
CA GLN A 211 -0.44 2.09 -17.46
C GLN A 211 -1.54 3.05 -17.96
N HIS A 212 -1.77 4.17 -17.28
CA HIS A 212 -2.76 5.16 -17.69
C HIS A 212 -2.15 6.55 -17.84
N HIS A 213 -2.19 7.06 -19.07
CA HIS A 213 -1.77 8.41 -19.41
C HIS A 213 -2.71 8.99 -20.48
N PRO A 214 -3.10 10.28 -20.41
CA PRO A 214 -2.68 11.30 -19.44
C PRO A 214 -3.55 11.36 -18.16
N PHE A 215 -2.94 11.72 -17.04
CA PHE A 215 -3.66 12.23 -15.86
C PHE A 215 -3.65 13.76 -15.87
N ASP A 216 -4.82 14.37 -15.67
CA ASP A 216 -4.91 15.80 -15.34
C ASP A 216 -4.62 15.98 -13.83
N LEU A 217 -3.44 16.50 -13.52
CA LEU A 217 -3.01 16.74 -12.13
C LEU A 217 -3.44 18.12 -11.60
N THR A 218 -4.29 18.85 -12.33
CA THR A 218 -4.75 20.18 -11.90
C THR A 218 -5.49 20.10 -10.56
N GLY A 219 -5.05 20.91 -9.60
CA GLY A 219 -5.64 21.00 -8.27
C GLY A 219 -5.16 19.93 -7.29
N LEU A 220 -4.16 19.12 -7.66
CA LEU A 220 -3.55 18.13 -6.76
C LEU A 220 -3.07 18.77 -5.45
N GLU A 221 -2.46 19.96 -5.52
CA GLU A 221 -1.95 20.69 -4.34
C GLU A 221 -3.01 21.13 -3.34
N LYS A 222 -4.30 21.08 -3.70
CA LYS A 222 -5.41 21.40 -2.78
C LYS A 222 -5.72 20.24 -1.84
N ASP A 223 -5.58 19.02 -2.35
CA ASP A 223 -5.98 17.80 -1.65
C ASP A 223 -4.78 17.09 -1.02
N ILE A 224 -3.58 17.24 -1.61
CA ILE A 224 -2.37 16.50 -1.24
C ILE A 224 -1.22 17.45 -0.89
N LYS A 225 -0.60 17.21 0.27
CA LYS A 225 0.58 17.97 0.73
C LYS A 225 1.85 17.43 0.11
N LEU A 226 2.43 18.17 -0.83
CA LEU A 226 3.61 17.73 -1.60
C LEU A 226 4.85 17.47 -0.73
N ASP A 227 5.09 18.30 0.29
CA ASP A 227 6.24 18.08 1.19
C ASP A 227 6.10 16.78 2.00
N SER A 228 4.87 16.42 2.36
CA SER A 228 4.57 15.16 3.05
C SER A 228 4.71 13.94 2.13
N LEU A 229 4.38 14.07 0.83
CA LEU A 229 4.67 13.01 -0.15
C LEU A 229 6.18 12.74 -0.27
N LYS A 230 6.98 13.81 -0.32
CA LYS A 230 8.45 13.70 -0.37
C LYS A 230 9.03 13.05 0.88
N ALA A 231 8.43 13.33 2.03
CA ALA A 231 8.79 12.73 3.31
C ALA A 231 8.33 11.26 3.46
N GLY A 232 7.64 10.68 2.47
CA GLY A 232 7.15 9.31 2.53
C GLY A 232 5.96 9.12 3.48
N ASP A 233 5.16 10.17 3.72
CA ASP A 233 3.96 10.04 4.54
C ASP A 233 2.95 9.10 3.88
N ILE A 234 2.73 7.95 4.52
CA ILE A 234 1.89 6.87 3.99
C ILE A 234 0.43 7.28 3.83
N ASP A 235 -0.09 8.15 4.70
CA ASP A 235 -1.48 8.60 4.64
C ASP A 235 -1.67 9.55 3.45
N GLN A 236 -0.68 10.39 3.14
CA GLN A 236 -0.66 11.21 1.93
C GLN A 236 -0.49 10.38 0.66
N LEU A 237 0.32 9.32 0.67
CA LEU A 237 0.46 8.40 -0.45
C LEU A 237 -0.85 7.65 -0.73
N CYS A 238 -1.51 7.15 0.31
CA CYS A 238 -2.87 6.59 0.23
C CYS A 238 -3.85 7.62 -0.36
N GLY A 239 -3.82 8.87 0.14
CA GLY A 239 -4.64 9.96 -0.38
C GLY A 239 -4.41 10.23 -1.87
N LEU A 240 -3.15 10.27 -2.30
CA LEU A 240 -2.76 10.46 -3.70
C LEU A 240 -3.26 9.31 -4.57
N PHE A 241 -3.09 8.06 -4.12
CA PHE A 241 -3.58 6.89 -4.86
C PHE A 241 -5.10 6.93 -5.04
N VAL A 242 -5.85 7.19 -3.96
CA VAL A 242 -7.32 7.36 -4.02
C VAL A 242 -7.71 8.49 -4.98
N TRP A 243 -6.99 9.61 -4.92
CA TRP A 243 -7.23 10.78 -5.77
C TRP A 243 -7.05 10.47 -7.26
N LEU A 244 -6.03 9.69 -7.61
CA LEU A 244 -5.75 9.23 -8.97
C LEU A 244 -6.82 8.23 -9.44
N VAL A 245 -7.15 7.23 -8.61
CA VAL A 245 -8.14 6.20 -8.96
C VAL A 245 -9.52 6.79 -9.24
N ARG A 246 -9.95 7.80 -8.47
CA ARG A 246 -11.23 8.50 -8.70
C ARG A 246 -11.31 9.24 -10.04
N ARG A 247 -10.18 9.44 -10.72
CA ARG A 247 -10.11 10.13 -12.02
C ARG A 247 -9.99 9.17 -13.21
N LEU A 248 -9.99 7.86 -12.96
CA LEU A 248 -9.96 6.88 -14.03
C LEU A 248 -11.28 6.85 -14.82
N PRO A 249 -11.23 6.59 -16.15
CA PRO A 249 -12.40 6.34 -16.97
C PRO A 249 -13.25 5.16 -16.47
N ARG A 250 -14.57 5.30 -16.57
CA ARG A 250 -15.58 4.35 -16.03
C ARG A 250 -15.57 2.96 -16.66
N ASP A 251 -14.96 2.81 -17.83
CA ASP A 251 -14.85 1.56 -18.58
C ASP A 251 -13.65 0.70 -18.16
N LEU A 252 -12.83 1.20 -17.23
CA LEU A 252 -11.68 0.49 -16.69
C LEU A 252 -12.03 -0.29 -15.42
N ILE A 253 -11.18 -1.27 -15.11
CA ILE A 253 -11.16 -2.04 -13.87
C ILE A 253 -9.74 -1.94 -13.29
N LEU A 254 -9.63 -1.58 -12.03
CA LEU A 254 -8.36 -1.57 -11.32
C LEU A 254 -8.19 -2.89 -10.56
N VAL A 255 -7.04 -3.54 -10.74
CA VAL A 255 -6.64 -4.73 -9.98
C VAL A 255 -5.38 -4.40 -9.20
N CYS A 256 -5.46 -4.41 -7.87
CA CYS A 256 -4.33 -4.21 -6.97
C CYS A 256 -3.94 -5.55 -6.34
N ILE A 257 -2.69 -5.96 -6.52
CA ILE A 257 -2.15 -7.21 -5.99
C ILE A 257 -1.01 -6.90 -5.00
N ILE A 258 -1.10 -7.42 -3.78
CA ILE A 258 0.00 -7.40 -2.80
C ILE A 258 0.33 -8.85 -2.48
N ASP A 259 1.54 -9.28 -2.85
CA ASP A 259 2.00 -10.64 -2.66
C ASP A 259 3.03 -10.76 -1.54
N GLY A 260 2.91 -11.82 -0.75
CA GLY A 260 3.83 -12.10 0.35
C GLY A 260 3.65 -11.19 1.56
N ALA A 261 2.40 -10.79 1.87
CA ALA A 261 2.09 -9.80 2.91
C ALA A 261 2.77 -10.10 4.27
N VAL A 262 2.90 -11.38 4.64
CA VAL A 262 3.56 -11.81 5.88
C VAL A 262 4.99 -11.30 6.04
N HIS A 263 5.71 -11.01 4.95
CA HIS A 263 7.07 -10.49 5.04
C HIS A 263 7.14 -9.09 5.65
N PHE A 264 6.05 -8.32 5.56
CA PHE A 264 5.91 -6.99 6.16
C PHE A 264 4.99 -7.00 7.40
N GLU A 265 4.49 -8.17 7.81
CA GLU A 265 3.77 -8.36 9.06
C GLU A 265 4.74 -8.59 10.23
N ILE A 266 5.61 -7.60 10.41
CA ILE A 266 6.60 -7.52 11.48
C ILE A 266 6.56 -6.11 12.06
N ASP A 267 6.90 -5.95 13.34
CA ASP A 267 6.77 -4.67 14.09
C ASP A 267 7.27 -3.42 13.33
N ALA A 268 8.34 -3.56 12.54
CA ALA A 268 8.94 -2.44 11.79
C ALA A 268 8.08 -1.95 10.61
N PHE A 269 7.28 -2.82 9.99
CA PHE A 269 6.55 -2.52 8.74
C PHE A 269 5.03 -2.73 8.84
N GLU A 270 4.56 -3.36 9.92
CA GLU A 270 3.17 -3.77 10.10
C GLU A 270 2.20 -2.59 10.02
N ASP A 271 2.47 -1.47 10.70
CA ASP A 271 1.58 -0.30 10.66
C ASP A 271 1.42 0.26 9.23
N GLY A 272 2.53 0.34 8.50
CA GLY A 272 2.53 0.77 7.10
C GLY A 272 1.73 -0.18 6.22
N LEU A 273 1.99 -1.49 6.31
CA LEU A 273 1.24 -2.51 5.59
C LEU A 273 -0.26 -2.45 5.90
N GLN A 274 -0.60 -2.33 7.18
CA GLN A 274 -1.98 -2.24 7.66
C GLN A 274 -2.70 -1.04 7.04
N LYS A 275 -2.05 0.14 7.00
CA LYS A 275 -2.60 1.35 6.37
C LYS A 275 -2.84 1.16 4.87
N VAL A 276 -1.92 0.52 4.17
CA VAL A 276 -2.06 0.22 2.74
C VAL A 276 -3.25 -0.70 2.49
N ILE A 277 -3.32 -1.84 3.18
CA ILE A 277 -4.42 -2.79 3.00
C ILE A 277 -5.75 -2.11 3.35
N LYS A 278 -5.84 -1.38 4.45
CA LYS A 278 -7.05 -0.61 4.80
C LYS A 278 -7.43 0.41 3.72
N CYS A 279 -6.46 1.09 3.11
CA CYS A 279 -6.71 2.02 2.01
C CYS A 279 -7.34 1.30 0.81
N LEU A 280 -6.76 0.18 0.37
CA LEU A 280 -7.25 -0.59 -0.76
C LEU A 280 -8.64 -1.19 -0.49
N LEU A 281 -8.87 -1.77 0.69
CA LEU A 281 -10.16 -2.31 1.09
C LEU A 281 -11.24 -1.21 1.23
N SER A 282 -10.86 0.00 1.65
CA SER A 282 -11.80 1.13 1.70
C SER A 282 -12.17 1.59 0.29
N LEU A 283 -11.19 1.60 -0.62
CA LEU A 283 -11.38 2.02 -2.01
C LEU A 283 -12.29 1.05 -2.79
N SER A 284 -12.20 -0.27 -2.55
CA SER A 284 -13.11 -1.25 -3.15
C SER A 284 -14.56 -1.11 -2.68
N LYS A 285 -14.79 -0.57 -1.49
CA LYS A 285 -16.12 -0.35 -0.90
C LYS A 285 -16.68 1.04 -1.15
N ASP A 286 -15.88 1.94 -1.72
CA ASP A 286 -16.25 3.34 -1.91
C ASP A 286 -17.10 3.53 -3.18
N ASN A 287 -18.40 3.71 -2.99
CA ASN A 287 -19.36 3.97 -4.07
C ASN A 287 -19.12 5.30 -4.83
N THR A 288 -18.22 6.16 -4.36
CA THR A 288 -17.80 7.37 -5.09
C THR A 288 -16.72 7.09 -6.14
N VAL A 289 -16.09 5.92 -6.09
CA VAL A 289 -15.11 5.48 -7.09
C VAL A 289 -15.86 5.06 -8.36
N PRO A 290 -15.51 5.63 -9.53
CA PRO A 290 -16.27 5.41 -10.77
C PRO A 290 -16.02 4.06 -11.43
N ILE A 291 -15.03 3.31 -10.95
CA ILE A 291 -14.57 2.04 -11.53
C ILE A 291 -14.62 0.91 -10.51
N PRO A 292 -14.78 -0.35 -10.95
CA PRO A 292 -14.56 -1.50 -10.09
C PRO A 292 -13.09 -1.60 -9.64
N VAL A 293 -12.89 -1.89 -8.36
CA VAL A 293 -11.57 -2.10 -7.75
C VAL A 293 -11.50 -3.51 -7.18
N LYS A 294 -10.55 -4.29 -7.68
CA LYS A 294 -10.27 -5.66 -7.24
C LYS A 294 -9.01 -5.68 -6.42
N VAL A 295 -9.09 -6.19 -5.20
CA VAL A 295 -7.94 -6.30 -4.29
C VAL A 295 -7.62 -7.77 -4.08
N LEU A 296 -6.39 -8.17 -4.36
CA LEU A 296 -5.87 -9.50 -4.02
C LEU A 296 -4.67 -9.33 -3.10
N VAL A 297 -4.76 -9.93 -1.92
CA VAL A 297 -3.63 -10.05 -1.02
C VAL A 297 -3.29 -11.52 -0.90
N THR A 298 -2.01 -11.88 -0.99
CA THR A 298 -1.55 -13.26 -0.85
C THR A 298 -0.45 -13.35 0.18
N SER A 299 -0.37 -14.51 0.84
CA SER A 299 0.70 -14.83 1.76
C SER A 299 1.08 -16.30 1.64
N PRO A 300 2.37 -16.68 1.65
CA PRO A 300 2.78 -18.10 1.57
C PRO A 300 2.35 -18.95 2.78
N ILE A 301 1.98 -18.29 3.86
CA ILE A 301 1.57 -18.85 5.16
C ILE A 301 0.42 -18.02 5.73
N GLN A 302 -0.19 -18.49 6.81
CA GLN A 302 -1.23 -17.73 7.52
C GLN A 302 -0.70 -16.42 8.09
N THR A 303 -1.54 -15.40 8.06
CA THR A 303 -1.31 -14.07 8.62
C THR A 303 -2.30 -13.80 9.76
N GLU A 304 -1.87 -13.04 10.75
CA GLU A 304 -2.72 -12.62 11.86
C GLU A 304 -3.31 -11.23 11.59
N MET A 305 -2.47 -10.22 11.44
CA MET A 305 -2.89 -8.83 11.20
C MET A 305 -3.62 -8.73 9.87
N THR A 306 -3.03 -9.23 8.78
CA THR A 306 -3.64 -9.16 7.45
C THR A 306 -4.95 -9.94 7.41
N GLY A 307 -4.98 -11.16 7.94
CA GLY A 307 -6.20 -11.95 8.09
C GLY A 307 -7.33 -11.22 8.84
N ASN A 308 -6.99 -10.52 9.93
CA ASN A 308 -7.95 -9.74 10.71
C ASN A 308 -8.55 -8.55 9.94
N LEU A 309 -7.84 -7.97 8.97
CA LEU A 309 -8.36 -6.88 8.14
C LEU A 309 -9.43 -7.35 7.15
N PHE A 310 -9.34 -8.59 6.68
CA PHE A 310 -10.31 -9.19 5.76
C PHE A 310 -11.53 -9.79 6.47
N ARG A 311 -11.42 -10.03 7.79
CA ARG A 311 -12.52 -10.49 8.64
C ARG A 311 -13.21 -9.28 9.27
N GLU A 312 -14.19 -8.69 8.60
CA GLU A 312 -15.02 -7.65 9.24
C GLU A 312 -15.75 -8.23 10.46
N LYS A 313 -15.82 -7.45 11.55
CA LYS A 313 -16.53 -7.88 12.76
C LYS A 313 -18.01 -8.14 12.44
N GLY A 314 -18.42 -9.42 12.50
CA GLY A 314 -19.79 -9.86 12.28
C GLY A 314 -20.09 -10.33 10.86
N ASP A 315 -19.07 -10.42 10.00
CA ASP A 315 -19.21 -11.01 8.67
C ASP A 315 -18.87 -12.50 8.73
N GLU A 316 -19.89 -13.35 8.55
CA GLU A 316 -19.74 -14.82 8.44
C GLU A 316 -19.42 -15.25 7.00
N ASP A 317 -19.32 -14.31 6.05
CA ASP A 317 -19.04 -14.62 4.65
C ASP A 317 -17.53 -14.84 4.42
N ASP A 318 -17.12 -16.11 4.45
CA ASP A 318 -15.78 -16.56 4.10
C ASP A 318 -15.46 -16.38 2.59
N SER A 319 -16.35 -15.82 1.76
CA SER A 319 -16.12 -15.66 0.31
C SER A 319 -14.94 -14.76 -0.07
N ARG A 320 -14.41 -13.99 0.89
CA ARG A 320 -13.20 -13.15 0.72
C ARG A 320 -11.91 -13.87 1.09
N PHE A 321 -11.96 -15.16 1.40
CA PHE A 321 -10.83 -15.88 1.95
C PHE A 321 -10.64 -17.27 1.32
N ILE A 322 -9.40 -17.57 0.96
CA ILE A 322 -8.99 -18.92 0.55
C ILE A 322 -7.79 -19.30 1.41
N SER A 323 -7.96 -20.33 2.25
CA SER A 323 -6.83 -20.98 2.92
C SER A 323 -6.49 -22.27 2.21
N LEU A 324 -5.27 -22.33 1.68
CA LEU A 324 -4.74 -23.53 1.04
C LEU A 324 -4.58 -24.67 2.05
N GLU A 325 -4.57 -24.43 3.36
CA GLU A 325 -4.58 -25.51 4.36
C GLU A 325 -5.81 -26.42 4.22
N SER A 326 -6.96 -25.83 3.87
CA SER A 326 -8.23 -26.55 3.69
C SER A 326 -8.26 -27.45 2.45
N PHE A 327 -7.32 -27.29 1.51
CA PHE A 327 -7.32 -28.07 0.28
C PHE A 327 -6.87 -29.51 0.53
N PRO A 328 -7.48 -30.49 -0.16
CA PRO A 328 -7.08 -31.88 -0.01
C PRO A 328 -5.63 -32.07 -0.46
N GLU A 329 -4.91 -32.94 0.24
CA GLU A 329 -3.60 -33.44 -0.21
C GLU A 329 -3.77 -34.12 -1.57
N ILE A 330 -3.11 -33.59 -2.60
CA ILE A 330 -3.14 -34.18 -3.94
C ILE A 330 -2.08 -35.27 -4.02
N ASN A 331 -2.36 -36.35 -4.76
CA ASN A 331 -1.29 -37.24 -5.21
C ASN A 331 -0.48 -36.53 -6.33
N TYR A 332 0.61 -35.86 -5.93
CA TYR A 332 1.39 -34.96 -6.78
C TYR A 332 1.98 -35.60 -8.05
N LEU A 333 2.11 -36.93 -8.09
CA LEU A 333 2.55 -37.66 -9.28
C LEU A 333 1.54 -37.57 -10.43
N SER A 334 0.24 -37.58 -10.12
CA SER A 334 -0.82 -37.48 -11.12
C SER A 334 -0.93 -36.06 -11.69
N ALA A 335 -0.86 -35.06 -10.81
CA ALA A 335 -0.96 -33.65 -11.18
C ALA A 335 0.28 -33.11 -11.90
N ALA A 336 1.46 -33.68 -11.65
CA ALA A 336 2.69 -33.38 -12.40
C ALA A 336 2.55 -33.76 -13.88
N ILE A 337 1.96 -34.93 -14.16
CA ILE A 337 1.75 -35.44 -15.51
C ILE A 337 0.74 -34.57 -16.28
N GLU A 338 -0.31 -34.09 -15.60
CA GLU A 338 -1.30 -33.19 -16.20
C GLU A 338 -0.73 -31.77 -16.41
N SER A 339 0.03 -31.23 -15.44
CA SER A 339 0.64 -29.90 -15.54
C SER A 339 1.73 -29.81 -16.61
N ASP A 340 2.53 -30.85 -16.82
CA ASP A 340 3.52 -30.89 -17.91
C ASP A 340 2.83 -31.04 -19.27
N ARG A 341 1.71 -31.76 -19.33
CA ARG A 341 0.90 -31.89 -20.55
C ARG A 341 0.22 -30.57 -20.93
N GLU A 342 -0.38 -29.86 -19.96
CA GLU A 342 -1.03 -28.58 -20.20
C GLU A 342 -0.05 -27.44 -20.52
N MET A 343 1.15 -27.43 -19.93
CA MET A 343 2.20 -26.47 -20.31
C MET A 343 2.74 -26.73 -21.72
N ASN A 344 2.95 -27.99 -22.10
CA ASN A 344 3.43 -28.32 -23.45
C ASN A 344 2.35 -28.02 -24.52
N GLU A 345 1.07 -28.32 -24.22
CA GLU A 345 -0.04 -27.99 -25.12
C GLU A 345 -0.21 -26.46 -25.29
N GLN A 346 0.10 -25.64 -24.27
CA GLN A 346 0.11 -24.18 -24.38
C GLN A 346 1.32 -23.64 -25.14
N LEU A 347 2.49 -24.30 -25.08
CA LEU A 347 3.67 -23.92 -25.85
C LEU A 347 3.51 -24.28 -27.34
N ASP A 348 2.98 -25.47 -27.64
CA ASP A 348 2.73 -25.93 -29.01
C ASP A 348 1.63 -25.09 -29.70
N ALA A 349 0.62 -24.63 -28.96
CA ALA A 349 -0.39 -23.71 -29.47
C ALA A 349 0.14 -22.29 -29.77
N TYR A 350 1.29 -21.92 -29.20
CA TYR A 350 1.99 -20.66 -29.47
C TYR A 350 2.94 -20.76 -30.66
N GLU A 351 3.55 -21.92 -30.93
CA GLU A 351 4.45 -22.13 -32.07
C GLU A 351 3.71 -22.47 -33.38
N GLY A 352 2.46 -22.95 -33.32
CA GLY A 352 1.67 -23.34 -34.49
C GLY A 352 0.87 -22.23 -35.20
N ASN A 353 1.05 -20.95 -34.83
CA ASN A 353 0.31 -19.82 -35.42
C ASN A 353 1.14 -18.90 -36.31
N ASP A 354 2.41 -19.27 -36.59
CA ASP A 354 3.31 -18.56 -37.51
C ASP A 354 3.64 -19.40 -38.77
N GLU A 355 2.64 -20.03 -39.39
CA GLU A 355 2.72 -20.52 -40.78
C GLU A 355 1.59 -20.01 -41.69
#